data_AF-A0A0K0G255-F1
#
_entry.id   AF-A0A0K0G255-F1
#
_cell.length_a   1.000
_cell.length_b   1.000
_cell.length_c   1.000
_cell.angle_alpha   90.00
_cell.angle_beta   90.00
_cell.angle_gamma   90.00
#
_symmetry.space_group_name_H-M   'P 1'
#
loop_
_entity.id
_entity.type
_entity.pdbx_description
1 polymer ?
#
loop_
_entity_poly.entity_id
_entity_poly.type
_entity_poly.pdbx_seq_one_letter_code
_entity_poly.pdbx_strand_id
1 'polypeptide(L)'
;MNSNYFYQRFCRIINNQRQSYSSKDLSSTLGTPKFYESYCNYIMYQLNNFVLKKMVCERNPNSVDEINQYLSDLYVLTPRGDGITIDKPVPVQPTRTELSAKELLQRRSGPMYYTINEEIKILEFGVEEFKIWFKNEIIVLLDLIELYKKNNIIYYVPKSIYSIHRSPVITTNQSIVDLDNELYSCYKRIICLYSVITTDVVQNKNKKKGLFKELNFIKVFIEVLTYQMDAENVRIDNFISELIKHYPRTSFGSQSSMRLRDVVMMPEEYFVGLGEDVANCLINLL
;
A
#
# COMPACT_ATOMS: atom_id res chain seq x y z
N MET A 1 25.31 23.64 6.77
CA MET A 1 24.15 22.74 6.97
C MET A 1 22.99 23.31 6.16
N ASN A 2 22.76 22.83 4.93
CA ASN A 2 21.53 23.16 4.21
C ASN A 2 20.46 22.21 4.73
N SER A 3 19.60 22.71 5.61
CA SER A 3 18.42 21.96 6.06
C SER A 3 17.45 21.87 4.90
N ASN A 4 17.56 20.81 4.09
CA ASN A 4 16.65 20.55 2.97
C ASN A 4 15.34 19.97 3.51
N TYR A 5 14.56 20.79 4.21
CA TYR A 5 13.21 20.43 4.60
C TYR A 5 12.31 20.37 3.37
N PHE A 6 11.41 19.39 3.28
CA PHE A 6 10.53 19.25 2.13
C PHE A 6 9.16 18.65 2.49
N TYR A 7 8.21 18.84 1.59
CA TYR A 7 6.97 18.07 1.54
C TYR A 7 7.16 16.89 0.57
N GLN A 8 6.63 15.73 0.92
CA GLN A 8 6.61 14.59 -0.02
C GLN A 8 5.76 14.93 -1.23
N ARG A 9 6.17 14.49 -2.42
CA ARG A 9 5.48 14.76 -3.69
C ARG A 9 5.52 13.54 -4.60
N PHE A 10 4.50 13.42 -5.45
CA PHE A 10 4.54 12.55 -6.63
C PHE A 10 3.65 13.11 -7.73
N CYS A 11 3.81 12.63 -8.95
CA CYS A 11 2.96 12.97 -10.08
C CYS A 11 2.29 11.72 -10.64
N ARG A 12 1.09 11.89 -11.17
CA ARG A 12 0.38 10.90 -11.97
C ARG A 12 0.10 11.48 -13.35
N ILE A 13 0.31 10.70 -14.40
CA ILE A 13 -0.01 11.07 -15.78
C ILE A 13 -0.90 9.97 -16.37
N ILE A 14 -2.19 10.29 -16.55
CA ILE A 14 -3.15 9.40 -17.21
C ILE A 14 -3.80 10.16 -18.36
N ASN A 15 -3.87 9.55 -19.54
CA ASN A 15 -4.47 10.15 -20.74
C ASN A 15 -3.93 11.56 -21.03
N ASN A 16 -2.61 11.74 -20.89
CA ASN A 16 -1.90 13.01 -21.02
C ASN A 16 -2.30 14.12 -20.03
N GLN A 17 -3.11 13.81 -19.01
CA GLN A 17 -3.42 14.72 -17.93
C GLN A 17 -2.46 14.49 -16.76
N ARG A 18 -1.69 15.53 -16.43
CA ARG A 18 -0.76 15.51 -15.31
C ARG A 18 -1.45 16.05 -14.05
N GLN A 19 -1.46 15.23 -13.02
CA GLN A 19 -1.87 15.61 -11.67
C GLN A 19 -0.68 15.48 -10.72
N SER A 20 -0.49 16.45 -9.85
CA SER A 20 0.60 16.47 -8.86
C SER A 20 0.03 16.44 -7.47
N TYR A 21 0.63 15.63 -6.60
CA TYR A 21 0.20 15.46 -5.22
C TYR A 21 1.34 15.82 -4.28
N SER A 22 0.96 16.39 -3.14
CA SER A 22 1.89 16.90 -2.13
C SER A 22 1.34 16.58 -0.74
N SER A 23 2.19 16.15 0.18
CA SER A 23 1.78 15.89 1.57
C SER A 23 1.32 17.15 2.32
N LYS A 24 1.62 18.34 1.78
CA LYS A 24 1.13 19.62 2.30
C LYS A 24 -0.41 19.68 2.31
N ASP A 25 -1.03 19.22 1.23
CA ASP A 25 -2.41 19.53 0.86
C ASP A 25 -3.41 18.44 1.28
N LEU A 26 -2.91 17.39 1.95
CA LEU A 26 -3.74 16.29 2.38
C LEU A 26 -4.33 16.56 3.76
N SER A 27 -5.64 16.39 3.86
CA SER A 27 -6.42 16.51 5.09
C SER A 27 -7.54 15.48 5.08
N SER A 28 -8.04 15.12 6.26
CA SER A 28 -9.26 14.31 6.33
C SER A 28 -10.46 15.05 5.74
N THR A 29 -11.43 14.28 5.28
CA THR A 29 -12.65 14.77 4.65
C THR A 29 -13.84 14.64 5.60
N LEU A 30 -14.94 15.35 5.32
CA LEU A 30 -16.20 15.15 6.06
C LEU A 30 -16.83 13.79 5.76
N GLY A 31 -16.72 13.32 4.51
CA GLY A 31 -17.16 11.99 4.12
C GLY A 31 -16.12 10.91 4.33
N THR A 32 -16.51 9.68 3.97
CA THR A 32 -15.67 8.48 4.04
C THR A 32 -15.35 7.97 2.64
N PRO A 33 -14.37 8.58 1.95
CA PRO A 33 -13.96 8.09 0.64
C PRO A 33 -13.52 6.63 0.73
N LYS A 34 -13.96 5.84 -0.25
CA LYS A 34 -13.64 4.41 -0.31
C LYS A 34 -12.31 4.22 -1.06
N PHE A 35 -11.31 3.70 -0.35
CA PHE A 35 -10.04 3.29 -0.94
C PHE A 35 -10.28 2.33 -2.10
N TYR A 36 -9.49 2.46 -3.18
CA TYR A 36 -9.55 1.61 -4.36
C TYR A 36 -9.63 0.13 -4.00
N GLU A 37 -10.69 -0.51 -4.51
CA GLU A 37 -10.86 -1.95 -4.44
C GLU A 37 -10.52 -2.55 -5.79
N SER A 38 -9.47 -3.37 -5.81
CA SER A 38 -8.95 -3.92 -7.05
C SER A 38 -9.88 -4.96 -7.66
N TYR A 39 -10.20 -4.80 -8.94
CA TYR A 39 -10.95 -5.77 -9.73
C TYR A 39 -10.21 -7.12 -9.85
N CYS A 40 -8.88 -7.11 -9.80
CA CYS A 40 -8.07 -8.33 -9.81
C CYS A 40 -8.31 -9.18 -8.57
N ASN A 41 -8.89 -8.66 -7.48
CA ASN A 41 -9.24 -9.48 -6.30
C ASN A 41 -10.23 -10.60 -6.66
N TYR A 42 -11.27 -10.29 -7.45
CA TYR A 42 -12.24 -11.28 -7.90
C TYR A 42 -11.61 -12.27 -8.89
N ILE A 43 -10.85 -11.77 -9.86
CA ILE A 43 -10.16 -12.59 -10.85
C ILE A 43 -9.21 -13.57 -10.15
N MET A 44 -8.38 -13.10 -9.23
CA MET A 44 -7.46 -13.93 -8.45
C MET A 44 -8.19 -14.98 -7.62
N TYR A 45 -9.33 -14.65 -7.01
CA TYR A 45 -10.14 -15.62 -6.27
C TYR A 45 -10.64 -16.75 -7.18
N GLN A 46 -11.22 -16.41 -8.34
CA GLN A 46 -11.72 -17.39 -9.30
C GLN A 46 -10.59 -18.23 -9.90
N LEU A 47 -9.48 -17.58 -10.27
CA LEU A 47 -8.31 -18.24 -10.84
C LEU A 47 -7.69 -19.24 -9.86
N ASN A 48 -7.52 -18.86 -8.59
CA ASN A 48 -7.03 -19.76 -7.54
C ASN A 48 -7.93 -21.00 -7.39
N ASN A 49 -9.26 -20.82 -7.33
CA ASN A 49 -10.19 -21.93 -7.20
C ASN A 49 -10.15 -22.86 -8.42
N PHE A 50 -10.06 -22.29 -9.62
CA PHE A 50 -9.96 -23.05 -10.86
C PHE A 50 -8.66 -23.87 -10.91
N VAL A 51 -7.52 -23.24 -10.60
CA VAL A 51 -6.20 -23.88 -10.52
C VAL A 51 -6.22 -25.03 -9.50
N LEU A 52 -6.72 -24.79 -8.29
CA LEU A 52 -6.82 -25.83 -7.25
C LEU A 52 -7.65 -27.02 -7.74
N LYS A 53 -8.81 -26.77 -8.35
CA LYS A 53 -9.66 -27.84 -8.88
C LYS A 53 -8.96 -28.62 -9.99
N LYS A 54 -8.41 -27.94 -11.00
CA LYS A 54 -7.81 -28.57 -12.18
C LYS A 54 -6.53 -29.34 -11.86
N MET A 55 -5.68 -28.79 -11.01
CA MET A 55 -4.33 -29.29 -10.81
C MET A 55 -4.21 -30.20 -9.59
N VAL A 56 -4.99 -29.94 -8.53
CA VAL A 56 -4.95 -30.75 -7.31
C VAL A 56 -6.03 -31.83 -7.33
N CYS A 57 -7.28 -31.48 -7.62
CA CYS A 57 -8.38 -32.43 -7.59
C CYS A 57 -8.42 -33.32 -8.84
N GLU A 58 -8.37 -32.71 -10.04
CA GLU A 58 -8.50 -33.43 -11.31
C GLU A 58 -7.16 -33.96 -11.86
N ARG A 59 -6.02 -33.47 -11.35
CA ARG A 59 -4.65 -33.83 -11.81
C ARG A 59 -4.46 -33.73 -13.33
N ASN A 60 -5.08 -32.72 -13.96
CA ASN A 60 -5.04 -32.54 -15.40
C ASN A 60 -3.61 -32.20 -15.87
N PRO A 61 -3.00 -32.99 -16.78
CA PRO A 61 -1.62 -32.76 -17.26
C PRO A 61 -1.45 -31.54 -18.16
N ASN A 62 -2.53 -31.01 -18.78
CA ASN A 62 -2.51 -29.88 -19.72
C ASN A 62 -3.31 -28.68 -19.19
N SER A 63 -3.18 -28.39 -17.90
CA SER A 63 -3.99 -27.36 -17.22
C SER A 63 -3.69 -25.92 -17.64
N VAL A 64 -2.50 -25.62 -18.17
CA VAL A 64 -2.06 -24.24 -18.44
C VAL A 64 -2.88 -23.54 -19.54
N ASP A 65 -3.19 -24.23 -20.64
CA ASP A 65 -3.98 -23.64 -21.72
C ASP A 65 -5.43 -23.39 -21.27
N GLU A 66 -6.01 -24.31 -20.49
CA GLU A 66 -7.33 -24.13 -19.87
C GLU A 66 -7.34 -22.95 -18.87
N ILE A 67 -6.26 -22.77 -18.10
CA ILE A 67 -6.12 -21.64 -17.16
C ILE A 67 -6.06 -20.31 -17.92
N ASN A 68 -5.28 -20.24 -19.01
CA ASN A 68 -5.17 -19.03 -19.83
C ASN A 68 -6.51 -18.68 -20.49
N GLN A 69 -7.23 -19.68 -21.03
CA GLN A 69 -8.56 -19.45 -21.59
C GLN A 69 -9.55 -18.97 -20.52
N TYR A 70 -9.58 -19.61 -19.36
CA TYR A 70 -10.46 -19.22 -18.26
C TYR A 70 -10.18 -17.79 -17.77
N LEU A 71 -8.90 -17.41 -17.70
CA LEU A 71 -8.51 -16.04 -17.35
C LEU A 71 -8.99 -15.03 -18.40
N SER A 72 -8.87 -15.35 -19.70
CA SER A 72 -9.39 -14.51 -20.77
C SER A 72 -10.90 -14.28 -20.62
N ASP A 73 -11.66 -15.32 -20.27
CA ASP A 73 -13.10 -15.22 -20.03
C ASP A 73 -13.40 -14.35 -18.80
N LEU A 74 -12.62 -14.47 -17.72
CA LEU A 74 -12.77 -13.66 -16.51
C LEU A 74 -12.55 -12.16 -16.77
N TYR A 75 -11.59 -11.79 -17.63
CA TYR A 75 -11.37 -10.39 -18.00
C TYR A 75 -12.57 -9.78 -18.72
N VAL A 76 -13.24 -10.55 -19.57
CA VAL A 76 -14.46 -10.11 -20.26
C VAL A 76 -15.61 -9.90 -19.27
N LEU A 77 -15.72 -10.77 -18.27
CA LEU A 77 -16.79 -10.71 -17.26
C LEU A 77 -16.54 -9.68 -16.16
N THR A 78 -15.29 -9.30 -15.94
CA THR A 78 -14.87 -8.42 -14.83
C THR A 78 -14.14 -7.21 -15.37
N PRO A 79 -14.84 -6.31 -16.10
CA PRO A 79 -14.20 -5.11 -16.63
C PRO A 79 -13.63 -4.26 -15.49
N ARG A 80 -12.48 -3.67 -15.73
CA ARG A 80 -11.85 -2.75 -14.79
C ARG A 80 -12.79 -1.56 -14.54
N GLY A 81 -13.09 -1.31 -13.26
CA GLY A 81 -13.85 -0.14 -12.86
C GLY A 81 -13.08 1.17 -13.07
N ASP A 82 -13.82 2.25 -13.30
CA ASP A 82 -13.24 3.56 -13.55
C ASP A 82 -12.71 4.20 -12.26
N GLY A 83 -11.39 4.36 -12.22
CA GLY A 83 -10.70 5.29 -11.34
C GLY A 83 -10.54 4.88 -9.88
N ILE A 84 -9.68 5.63 -9.21
CA ILE A 84 -9.34 5.51 -7.78
C ILE A 84 -10.08 6.57 -6.94
N THR A 85 -9.87 6.58 -5.63
CA THR A 85 -10.54 7.51 -4.70
C THR A 85 -10.49 8.96 -5.18
N ILE A 86 -9.32 9.42 -5.59
CA ILE A 86 -9.07 10.82 -5.99
C ILE A 86 -9.68 11.19 -7.35
N ASP A 87 -10.11 10.20 -8.15
CA ASP A 87 -10.84 10.44 -9.40
C ASP A 87 -12.35 10.65 -9.17
N LYS A 88 -12.81 10.38 -7.94
CA LYS A 88 -14.22 10.38 -7.58
C LYS A 88 -14.55 11.59 -6.72
N PRO A 89 -15.76 12.17 -6.83
CA PRO A 89 -16.17 13.24 -5.94
C PRO A 89 -16.13 12.76 -4.49
N VAL A 90 -15.52 13.57 -3.63
CA VAL A 90 -15.47 13.29 -2.19
C VAL A 90 -16.90 13.31 -1.66
N PRO A 91 -17.36 12.27 -0.94
CA PRO A 91 -18.69 12.27 -0.34
C PRO A 91 -18.82 13.46 0.62
N VAL A 92 -19.94 14.18 0.53
CA VAL A 92 -20.23 15.33 1.42
C VAL A 92 -20.56 14.85 2.84
N GLN A 93 -21.05 13.62 2.98
CA GLN A 93 -21.41 12.99 4.24
C GLN A 93 -20.75 11.61 4.40
N PRO A 94 -20.57 11.12 5.64
CA PRO A 94 -20.11 9.76 5.87
C PRO A 94 -21.04 8.73 5.20
N THR A 95 -20.46 7.82 4.42
CA THR A 95 -21.14 6.68 3.81
C THR A 95 -21.07 5.42 4.66
N ARG A 96 -20.33 5.48 5.77
CA ARG A 96 -20.29 4.46 6.82
C ARG A 96 -20.39 5.12 8.20
N THR A 97 -20.77 4.33 9.19
CA THR A 97 -20.66 4.73 10.59
C THR A 97 -19.21 5.06 10.94
N GLU A 98 -19.02 6.17 11.64
CA GLU A 98 -17.70 6.53 12.16
C GLU A 98 -17.28 5.55 13.24
N LEU A 99 -15.99 5.28 13.28
CA LEU A 99 -15.41 4.33 14.21
C LEU A 99 -15.28 4.94 15.60
N SER A 100 -15.51 4.10 16.60
CA SER A 100 -15.18 4.37 17.99
C SER A 100 -13.66 4.31 18.21
N ALA A 101 -13.19 4.89 19.31
CA ALA A 101 -11.78 4.83 19.72
C ALA A 101 -11.24 3.38 19.73
N LYS A 102 -12.03 2.43 20.25
CA LYS A 102 -11.66 1.02 20.31
C LYS A 102 -11.51 0.40 18.91
N GLU A 103 -12.39 0.73 17.98
CA GLU A 103 -12.32 0.24 16.59
C GLU A 103 -11.17 0.91 15.81
N LEU A 104 -10.84 2.15 16.13
CA LEU A 104 -9.69 2.85 15.56
C LEU A 104 -8.36 2.14 15.92
N LEU A 105 -8.27 1.50 17.09
CA LEU A 105 -7.10 0.72 17.51
C LEU A 105 -7.03 -0.70 16.91
N GLN A 106 -8.04 -1.14 16.17
CA GLN A 106 -8.04 -2.48 15.57
C GLN A 106 -7.32 -2.49 14.23
N ARG A 107 -6.59 -3.58 13.96
CA ARG A 107 -6.03 -3.84 12.63
C ARG A 107 -7.15 -4.13 11.62
N ARG A 108 -7.10 -3.45 10.48
CA ARG A 108 -8.08 -3.60 9.39
C ARG A 108 -7.60 -4.61 8.35
N SER A 109 -8.51 -5.02 7.47
CA SER A 109 -8.20 -5.89 6.33
C SER A 109 -7.57 -5.14 5.15
N GLY A 110 -7.73 -3.83 5.08
CA GLY A 110 -7.21 -3.00 3.98
C GLY A 110 -7.16 -1.51 4.33
N PRO A 111 -6.49 -0.69 3.51
CA PRO A 111 -6.34 0.73 3.78
C PRO A 111 -7.68 1.46 3.81
N MET A 112 -7.76 2.50 4.63
CA MET A 112 -8.96 3.32 4.76
C MET A 112 -8.60 4.79 4.95
N TYR A 113 -9.45 5.68 4.45
CA TYR A 113 -9.46 7.09 4.79
C TYR A 113 -10.39 7.35 5.98
N TYR A 114 -9.99 8.32 6.81
CA TYR A 114 -10.69 8.69 8.03
C TYR A 114 -11.47 9.99 7.83
N THR A 115 -12.57 10.13 8.58
CA THR A 115 -13.26 11.41 8.67
C THR A 115 -12.48 12.38 9.55
N ILE A 116 -12.81 13.67 9.47
CA ILE A 116 -12.26 14.70 10.37
C ILE A 116 -12.51 14.34 11.85
N ASN A 117 -13.68 13.78 12.20
CA ASN A 117 -13.97 13.41 13.59
C ASN A 117 -13.13 12.22 14.06
N GLU A 118 -12.87 11.25 13.17
CA GLU A 118 -11.96 10.13 13.46
C GLU A 118 -10.52 10.60 13.61
N GLU A 119 -10.05 11.53 12.76
CA GLU A 119 -8.75 12.18 12.92
C GLU A 119 -8.64 12.84 14.30
N ILE A 120 -9.65 13.61 14.73
CA ILE A 120 -9.66 14.26 16.06
C ILE A 120 -9.49 13.22 17.18
N LYS A 121 -10.25 12.11 17.13
CA LYS A 121 -10.14 11.01 18.10
C LYS A 121 -8.72 10.40 18.10
N ILE A 122 -8.15 10.14 16.92
CA ILE A 122 -6.80 9.58 16.78
C ILE A 122 -5.74 10.53 17.35
N LEU A 123 -5.87 11.84 17.13
CA LEU A 123 -4.94 12.84 17.64
C LEU A 123 -5.03 13.04 19.16
N GLU A 124 -6.11 12.58 19.79
CA GLU A 124 -6.32 12.60 21.24
C GLU A 124 -5.78 11.37 21.96
N PHE A 125 -5.45 10.31 21.22
CA PHE A 125 -4.82 9.12 21.78
C PHE A 125 -3.54 9.43 22.55
N GLY A 126 -3.33 8.68 23.64
CA GLY A 126 -2.04 8.65 24.33
C GLY A 126 -0.91 8.17 23.40
N VAL A 127 0.33 8.23 23.88
CA VAL A 127 1.50 7.78 23.10
C VAL A 127 1.33 6.32 22.65
N GLU A 128 1.01 5.43 23.58
CA GLU A 128 0.88 3.98 23.30
C GLU A 128 -0.26 3.67 22.34
N GLU A 129 -1.44 4.26 22.56
CA GLU A 129 -2.59 4.10 21.67
C GLU A 129 -2.32 4.61 20.26
N PHE A 130 -1.65 5.77 20.14
CA PHE A 130 -1.25 6.32 18.85
C PHE A 130 -0.22 5.41 18.15
N LYS A 131 0.76 4.88 18.88
CA LYS A 131 1.73 3.90 18.36
C LYS A 131 1.03 2.63 17.86
N ILE A 132 0.05 2.11 18.59
CA ILE A 132 -0.75 0.93 18.17
C ILE A 132 -1.50 1.22 16.88
N TRP A 133 -2.24 2.34 16.84
CA TRP A 133 -2.95 2.77 15.64
C TRP A 133 -2.00 2.90 14.44
N PHE A 134 -0.88 3.61 14.60
CA PHE A 134 0.08 3.85 13.54
C PHE A 134 0.74 2.55 13.06
N LYS A 135 1.14 1.65 13.97
CA LYS A 135 1.64 0.30 13.62
C LYS A 135 0.63 -0.47 12.77
N ASN A 136 -0.66 -0.45 13.14
CA ASN A 136 -1.70 -1.13 12.38
C ASN A 136 -1.85 -0.56 10.97
N GLU A 137 -1.78 0.76 10.80
CA GLU A 137 -1.83 1.40 9.48
C GLU A 137 -0.63 1.00 8.61
N ILE A 138 0.57 0.96 9.18
CA ILE A 138 1.77 0.49 8.48
C ILE A 138 1.65 -0.98 8.09
N ILE A 139 1.18 -1.86 8.98
CA ILE A 139 0.94 -3.29 8.66
C ILE A 139 0.03 -3.42 7.46
N VAL A 140 -1.09 -2.68 7.45
CA VAL A 140 -2.08 -2.74 6.37
C VAL A 140 -1.48 -2.32 5.02
N LEU A 141 -0.64 -1.27 5.00
CA LEU A 141 0.06 -0.84 3.80
C LEU A 141 1.10 -1.87 3.32
N LEU A 142 1.81 -2.50 4.24
CA LEU A 142 2.80 -3.54 3.92
C LEU A 142 2.13 -4.83 3.41
N ASP A 143 1.01 -5.23 4.01
CA ASP A 143 0.20 -6.36 3.54
C ASP A 143 -0.34 -6.08 2.13
N LEU A 144 -0.68 -4.83 1.78
CA LEU A 144 -1.04 -4.45 0.42
C LEU A 144 0.14 -4.57 -0.56
N ILE A 145 1.35 -4.11 -0.19
CA ILE A 145 2.55 -4.28 -1.02
C ILE A 145 2.86 -5.74 -1.28
N GLU A 146 2.70 -6.61 -0.27
CA GLU A 146 2.97 -8.04 -0.40
C GLU A 146 2.15 -8.68 -1.54
N LEU A 147 0.91 -8.21 -1.78
CA LEU A 147 0.07 -8.74 -2.86
C LEU A 147 0.65 -8.51 -4.27
N TYR A 148 1.51 -7.51 -4.43
CA TYR A 148 2.10 -7.13 -5.72
C TYR A 148 3.58 -7.49 -5.83
N LYS A 149 4.23 -7.80 -4.71
CA LYS A 149 5.65 -8.14 -4.65
C LYS A 149 5.94 -9.43 -5.42
N LYS A 150 7.06 -9.44 -6.15
CA LYS A 150 7.63 -10.65 -6.74
C LYS A 150 8.39 -11.46 -5.69
N ASN A 151 8.23 -12.78 -5.74
CA ASN A 151 8.80 -13.70 -4.74
C ASN A 151 10.34 -13.73 -4.71
N ASN A 152 10.99 -13.39 -5.82
CA ASN A 152 12.45 -13.35 -5.92
C ASN A 152 13.07 -12.03 -5.47
N ILE A 153 12.27 -11.02 -5.10
CA ILE A 153 12.79 -9.72 -4.63
C ILE A 153 12.78 -9.71 -3.10
N ILE A 154 13.95 -9.49 -2.50
CA ILE A 154 14.11 -9.35 -1.05
C ILE A 154 14.02 -7.88 -0.68
N TYR A 155 13.07 -7.57 0.20
CA TYR A 155 12.80 -6.21 0.66
C TYR A 155 13.54 -5.95 1.97
N TYR A 156 14.54 -5.09 1.93
CA TYR A 156 15.35 -4.71 3.09
C TYR A 156 14.92 -3.37 3.71
N VAL A 157 15.02 -3.28 5.03
CA VAL A 157 14.90 -2.01 5.79
C VAL A 157 15.87 -0.97 5.19
N PRO A 158 15.39 0.23 4.82
CA PRO A 158 16.22 1.26 4.24
C PRO A 158 17.23 1.80 5.26
N LYS A 159 18.43 2.11 4.79
CA LYS A 159 19.50 2.76 5.59
C LYS A 159 19.54 4.29 5.43
N SER A 160 18.69 4.84 4.57
CA SER A 160 18.64 6.28 4.28
C SER A 160 17.25 6.70 3.80
N ILE A 161 16.99 8.00 3.87
CA ILE A 161 15.69 8.61 3.54
C ILE A 161 15.51 8.97 2.06
N TYR A 162 16.40 8.51 1.17
CA TYR A 162 16.37 8.85 -0.27
C TYR A 162 14.99 8.58 -0.91
N SER A 163 14.35 7.47 -0.53
CA SER A 163 13.04 7.09 -1.06
C SER A 163 11.93 8.08 -0.72
N ILE A 164 12.04 8.86 0.36
CA ILE A 164 11.08 9.93 0.72
C ILE A 164 11.34 11.20 -0.10
N HIS A 165 12.62 11.57 -0.31
CA HIS A 165 13.00 12.74 -1.10
C HIS A 165 12.60 12.65 -2.58
N ARG A 166 12.61 11.44 -3.16
CA ARG A 166 12.26 11.26 -4.57
C ARG A 166 10.82 11.72 -4.82
N SER A 167 10.58 12.34 -5.98
CA SER A 167 9.23 12.67 -6.45
C SER A 167 8.87 11.78 -7.64
N PRO A 168 8.31 10.57 -7.40
CA PRO A 168 8.01 9.63 -8.48
C PRO A 168 6.96 10.17 -9.45
N VAL A 169 6.99 9.64 -10.67
CA VAL A 169 6.00 9.92 -11.72
C VAL A 169 5.40 8.60 -12.15
N ILE A 170 4.12 8.40 -11.86
CA ILE A 170 3.37 7.20 -12.28
C ILE A 170 2.64 7.51 -13.57
N THR A 171 2.80 6.67 -14.60
CA THR A 171 2.19 6.89 -15.92
C THR A 171 1.50 5.63 -16.43
N THR A 172 0.55 5.79 -17.37
CA THR A 172 -0.18 4.67 -17.98
C THR A 172 0.70 3.69 -18.76
N ASN A 173 1.90 4.11 -19.17
CA ASN A 173 2.76 3.34 -20.07
C ASN A 173 4.05 2.88 -19.35
N GLN A 174 4.05 2.82 -18.02
CA GLN A 174 5.21 2.31 -17.27
C GLN A 174 5.38 0.82 -17.50
N SER A 175 6.64 0.39 -17.69
CA SER A 175 6.94 -1.03 -17.76
C SER A 175 6.69 -1.71 -16.41
N ILE A 176 6.41 -3.02 -16.41
CA ILE A 176 6.28 -3.82 -15.19
C ILE A 176 7.54 -3.70 -14.31
N VAL A 177 8.73 -3.63 -14.91
CA VAL A 177 10.00 -3.46 -14.19
C VAL A 177 10.06 -2.12 -13.47
N ASP A 178 9.60 -1.04 -14.11
CA ASP A 178 9.54 0.28 -13.49
C ASP A 178 8.54 0.29 -12.33
N LEU A 179 7.39 -0.37 -12.51
CA LEU A 179 6.38 -0.51 -11.45
C LEU A 179 6.89 -1.33 -10.26
N ASP A 180 7.63 -2.42 -10.49
CA ASP A 180 8.27 -3.20 -9.42
C ASP A 180 9.29 -2.36 -8.63
N ASN A 181 10.11 -1.58 -9.34
CA ASN A 181 11.08 -0.67 -8.72
C ASN A 181 10.38 0.43 -7.91
N GLU A 182 9.24 0.93 -8.42
CA GLU A 182 8.40 1.90 -7.75
C GLU A 182 7.75 1.30 -6.50
N LEU A 183 7.28 0.05 -6.56
CA LEU A 183 6.72 -0.69 -5.43
C LEU A 183 7.76 -0.89 -4.33
N TYR A 184 9.00 -1.27 -4.67
CA TYR A 184 10.06 -1.39 -3.67
C TYR A 184 10.44 -0.03 -3.07
N SER A 185 10.43 1.04 -3.87
CA SER A 185 10.64 2.40 -3.38
C SER A 185 9.50 2.87 -2.46
N CYS A 186 8.26 2.47 -2.76
CA CYS A 186 7.09 2.72 -1.91
C CYS A 186 7.22 2.00 -0.56
N TYR A 187 7.65 0.74 -0.55
CA TYR A 187 7.97 0.02 0.68
C TYR A 187 8.99 0.79 1.52
N LYS A 188 10.12 1.21 0.94
CA LYS A 188 11.14 1.98 1.67
C LYS A 188 10.56 3.27 2.26
N ARG A 189 9.70 3.97 1.52
CA ARG A 189 8.99 5.17 2.01
C ARG A 189 8.09 4.86 3.21
N ILE A 190 7.34 3.76 3.18
CA ILE A 190 6.52 3.29 4.31
C ILE A 190 7.38 2.99 5.53
N ILE A 191 8.51 2.27 5.37
CA ILE A 191 9.40 1.95 6.49
C ILE A 191 10.07 3.20 7.06
N CYS A 192 10.47 4.14 6.20
CA CYS A 192 10.99 5.41 6.67
C CYS A 192 9.92 6.17 7.46
N LEU A 193 8.67 6.24 7.01
CA LEU A 193 7.62 6.89 7.79
C LEU A 193 7.34 6.15 9.11
N TYR A 194 7.33 4.82 9.10
CA TYR A 194 7.19 4.01 10.30
C TYR A 194 8.27 4.31 11.35
N SER A 195 9.52 4.53 10.92
CA SER A 195 10.64 4.80 11.84
C SER A 195 10.43 6.02 12.74
N VAL A 196 9.60 6.98 12.34
CA VAL A 196 9.19 8.16 13.12
C VAL A 196 8.48 7.77 14.43
N ILE A 197 7.99 6.53 14.55
CA ILE A 197 7.39 6.02 15.79
C ILE A 197 8.35 6.09 16.99
N THR A 198 9.66 6.13 16.73
CA THR A 198 10.72 6.18 17.74
C THR A 198 11.03 7.58 18.26
N THR A 199 10.46 8.63 17.67
CA THR A 199 10.82 10.03 17.96
C THR A 199 9.77 10.76 18.81
N ASP A 200 10.04 12.01 19.17
CA ASP A 200 9.12 12.87 19.92
C ASP A 200 7.85 13.27 19.14
N VAL A 201 7.81 12.99 17.83
CA VAL A 201 6.66 13.23 16.95
C VAL A 201 5.38 12.59 17.51
N VAL A 202 5.48 11.38 18.07
CA VAL A 202 4.32 10.67 18.64
C VAL A 202 3.87 11.20 20.01
N GLN A 203 4.57 12.19 20.57
CA GLN A 203 4.20 12.82 21.84
C GLN A 203 3.44 14.14 21.61
N ASN A 204 3.77 14.86 20.53
CA ASN A 204 3.20 16.17 20.24
C ASN A 204 1.98 16.08 19.31
N LYS A 205 0.83 16.63 19.72
CA LYS A 205 -0.43 16.60 18.94
C LYS A 205 -0.30 17.22 17.53
N ASN A 206 0.45 18.31 17.38
CA ASN A 206 0.65 18.95 16.07
C ASN A 206 1.55 18.09 15.18
N LYS A 207 2.63 17.52 15.73
CA LYS A 207 3.50 16.60 14.97
C LYS A 207 2.78 15.30 14.60
N LYS A 208 1.93 14.75 15.48
CA LYS A 208 1.01 13.63 15.17
C LYS A 208 0.11 13.95 13.97
N LYS A 209 -0.45 15.16 13.93
CA LYS A 209 -1.25 15.63 12.79
C LYS A 209 -0.42 15.69 11.51
N GLY A 210 0.82 16.15 11.61
CA GLY A 210 1.80 16.06 10.54
C GLY A 210 2.01 14.65 10.01
N LEU A 211 2.30 13.72 10.91
CA LEU A 211 2.49 12.30 10.59
C LEU A 211 1.25 11.67 9.95
N PHE A 212 0.06 12.07 10.41
CA PHE A 212 -1.21 11.66 9.81
C PHE A 212 -1.33 12.12 8.35
N LYS A 213 -0.93 13.37 8.04
CA LYS A 213 -0.88 13.87 6.65
C LYS A 213 0.09 13.08 5.79
N GLU A 214 1.27 12.77 6.32
CA GLU A 214 2.28 11.97 5.61
C GLU A 214 1.80 10.54 5.37
N LEU A 215 1.06 9.95 6.32
CA LEU A 215 0.41 8.65 6.13
C LEU A 215 -0.66 8.69 5.03
N ASN A 216 -1.51 9.72 5.02
CA ASN A 216 -2.49 9.92 3.95
C ASN A 216 -1.81 10.11 2.59
N PHE A 217 -0.66 10.79 2.55
CA PHE A 217 0.14 10.91 1.33
C PHE A 217 0.55 9.53 0.81
N ILE A 218 1.08 8.68 1.69
CA ILE A 218 1.46 7.32 1.32
C ILE A 218 0.25 6.50 0.85
N LYS A 219 -0.93 6.65 1.49
CA LYS A 219 -2.16 5.98 1.04
C LYS A 219 -2.55 6.38 -0.38
N VAL A 220 -2.58 7.67 -0.69
CA VAL A 220 -2.89 8.12 -2.05
C VAL A 220 -1.84 7.60 -3.03
N PHE A 221 -0.57 7.67 -2.66
CA PHE A 221 0.53 7.21 -3.50
C PHE A 221 0.46 5.70 -3.79
N ILE A 222 0.26 4.85 -2.77
CA ILE A 222 0.12 3.40 -2.97
C ILE A 222 -1.15 3.07 -3.75
N GLU A 223 -2.24 3.82 -3.57
CA GLU A 223 -3.48 3.63 -4.31
C GLU A 223 -3.29 3.87 -5.82
N VAL A 224 -2.59 4.96 -6.18
CA VAL A 224 -2.25 5.25 -7.58
C VAL A 224 -1.34 4.17 -8.16
N LEU A 225 -0.36 3.71 -7.38
CA LEU A 225 0.58 2.69 -7.82
C LEU A 225 -0.12 1.34 -8.04
N THR A 226 -0.91 0.86 -7.07
CA THR A 226 -1.61 -0.43 -7.19
C THR A 226 -2.64 -0.40 -8.31
N TYR A 227 -3.33 0.73 -8.51
CA TYR A 227 -4.21 0.91 -9.66
C TYR A 227 -3.47 0.78 -11.00
N GLN A 228 -2.26 1.33 -11.12
CA GLN A 228 -1.45 1.16 -12.33
C GLN A 228 -0.92 -0.27 -12.45
N MET A 229 -0.50 -0.89 -11.36
CA MET A 229 -0.05 -2.29 -11.37
C MET A 229 -1.16 -3.28 -11.75
N ASP A 230 -2.41 -3.00 -11.36
CA ASP A 230 -3.56 -3.78 -11.81
C ASP A 230 -3.94 -3.51 -13.27
N ALA A 231 -3.57 -2.34 -13.83
CA ALA A 231 -3.68 -2.08 -15.27
C ALA A 231 -2.78 -3.01 -16.08
N GLU A 232 -1.57 -3.20 -15.58
CA GLU A 232 -0.53 -4.05 -16.17
C GLU A 232 -0.61 -5.51 -15.67
N ASN A 233 -1.71 -5.91 -15.02
CA ASN A 233 -1.96 -7.27 -14.53
C ASN A 233 -0.86 -7.88 -13.64
N VAL A 234 -0.05 -7.05 -12.96
CA VAL A 234 1.17 -7.52 -12.27
C VAL A 234 0.92 -8.68 -11.31
N ARG A 235 -0.18 -8.64 -10.54
CA ARG A 235 -0.51 -9.72 -9.57
C ARG A 235 -0.84 -11.03 -10.25
N ILE A 236 -1.59 -10.96 -11.35
CA ILE A 236 -2.02 -12.13 -12.12
C ILE A 236 -0.81 -12.74 -12.83
N ASP A 237 0.04 -11.91 -13.43
CA ASP A 237 1.26 -12.34 -14.09
C ASP A 237 2.25 -12.99 -13.11
N ASN A 238 2.41 -12.39 -11.92
CA ASN A 238 3.23 -12.97 -10.86
C ASN A 238 2.67 -14.34 -10.43
N PHE A 239 1.36 -14.46 -10.25
CA PHE A 239 0.72 -15.73 -9.90
C PHE A 239 0.92 -16.81 -10.97
N ILE A 240 0.67 -16.50 -12.25
CA ILE A 240 0.84 -17.44 -13.36
C ILE A 240 2.31 -17.84 -13.50
N SER A 241 3.24 -16.88 -13.39
CA SER A 241 4.67 -17.17 -13.48
C SER A 241 5.13 -18.17 -12.43
N GLU A 242 4.64 -18.03 -11.20
CA GLU A 242 4.98 -18.93 -10.10
C GLU A 242 4.31 -20.29 -10.25
N LEU A 243 3.05 -20.31 -10.69
CA LEU A 243 2.31 -21.51 -11.05
C LEU A 243 3.07 -22.34 -12.09
N ILE A 244 3.53 -21.72 -13.18
CA ILE A 244 4.29 -22.38 -14.25
C ILE A 244 5.64 -22.92 -13.73
N LYS A 245 6.37 -22.17 -12.89
CA LYS A 245 7.67 -22.61 -12.36
C LYS A 245 7.57 -23.83 -11.44
N HIS A 246 6.51 -23.91 -10.64
CA HIS A 246 6.39 -24.94 -9.60
C HIS A 246 5.58 -26.15 -10.05
N TYR A 247 4.74 -26.01 -11.08
CA TYR A 247 4.02 -27.12 -11.66
C TYR A 247 4.88 -27.94 -12.65
N PRO A 248 4.71 -29.28 -12.73
CA PRO A 248 3.98 -30.16 -11.81
C PRO A 248 4.82 -30.61 -10.61
N ARG A 249 6.04 -30.07 -10.46
CA ARG A 249 7.12 -30.76 -9.75
C ARG A 249 7.17 -30.56 -8.23
N THR A 250 6.46 -29.62 -7.61
CA THR A 250 6.49 -29.51 -6.13
C THR A 250 5.35 -28.66 -5.53
N SER A 251 5.10 -28.86 -4.23
CA SER A 251 4.09 -28.24 -3.38
C SER A 251 3.81 -26.76 -3.65
N PHE A 252 2.56 -26.48 -4.04
CA PHE A 252 1.98 -25.14 -3.97
C PHE A 252 2.11 -24.57 -2.55
N GLY A 253 2.66 -23.36 -2.41
CA GLY A 253 2.65 -22.61 -1.15
C GLY A 253 3.83 -22.81 -0.19
N SER A 254 4.98 -23.33 -0.63
CA SER A 254 6.17 -23.58 0.22
C SER A 254 7.11 -22.37 0.40
N GLN A 255 6.62 -21.14 0.20
CA GLN A 255 7.47 -19.94 0.23
C GLN A 255 7.79 -19.43 1.63
N SER A 256 8.86 -18.60 1.71
CA SER A 256 9.48 -18.12 2.95
C SER A 256 8.48 -17.53 3.93
N SER A 257 8.60 -17.90 5.20
CA SER A 257 7.69 -17.49 6.28
C SER A 257 7.70 -15.99 6.61
N MET A 258 8.66 -15.22 6.11
CA MET A 258 8.86 -13.82 6.50
C MET A 258 8.01 -12.88 5.61
N ARG A 259 6.98 -12.30 6.20
CA ARG A 259 6.11 -11.31 5.57
C ARG A 259 6.70 -9.91 5.70
N LEU A 260 6.39 -9.01 4.77
CA LEU A 260 6.85 -7.62 4.81
C LEU A 260 6.46 -6.93 6.12
N ARG A 261 5.26 -7.21 6.66
CA ARG A 261 4.80 -6.67 7.93
C ARG A 261 5.63 -7.09 9.14
N ASP A 262 6.42 -8.17 9.05
CA ASP A 262 7.20 -8.65 10.20
C ASP A 262 8.26 -7.62 10.62
N VAL A 263 8.62 -6.69 9.73
CA VAL A 263 9.47 -5.53 10.02
C VAL A 263 8.95 -4.68 11.18
N VAL A 264 7.63 -4.58 11.38
CA VAL A 264 7.06 -3.77 12.48
C VAL A 264 7.12 -4.46 13.84
N MET A 265 7.52 -5.74 13.85
CA MET A 265 7.75 -6.53 15.06
C MET A 265 9.22 -6.49 15.50
N MET A 266 10.09 -5.87 14.70
CA MET A 266 11.49 -5.65 15.09
C MET A 266 11.56 -4.64 16.25
N PRO A 267 12.58 -4.73 17.12
CA PRO A 267 12.77 -3.77 18.20
C PRO A 267 12.89 -2.33 17.67
N GLU A 268 12.26 -1.36 18.35
CA GLU A 268 12.18 0.03 17.92
C GLU A 268 13.57 0.68 17.78
N GLU A 269 14.57 0.21 18.54
CA GLU A 269 15.95 0.69 18.52
C GLU A 269 16.60 0.59 17.13
N TYR A 270 16.17 -0.37 16.30
CA TYR A 270 16.66 -0.53 14.93
C TYR A 270 16.25 0.61 14.00
N PHE A 271 15.26 1.41 14.39
CA PHE A 271 14.69 2.47 13.57
C PHE A 271 15.06 3.87 14.04
N VAL A 272 15.72 4.03 15.19
CA VAL A 272 15.96 5.35 15.82
C VAL A 272 16.67 6.33 14.87
N GLY A 273 17.83 5.95 14.33
CA GLY A 273 18.58 6.83 13.43
C GLY A 273 17.80 7.22 12.17
N LEU A 274 17.07 6.26 11.58
CA LEU A 274 16.20 6.53 10.44
C LEU A 274 15.04 7.46 10.83
N GLY A 275 14.45 7.26 12.02
CA GLY A 275 13.37 8.07 12.55
C GLY A 275 13.76 9.51 12.74
N GLU A 276 14.95 9.76 13.31
CA GLU A 276 15.52 11.09 13.47
C GLU A 276 15.76 11.77 12.11
N ASP A 277 16.36 11.05 11.14
CA ASP A 277 16.56 11.58 9.79
C ASP A 277 15.24 12.00 9.13
N VAL A 278 14.19 11.18 9.26
CA VAL A 278 12.87 11.47 8.68
C VAL A 278 12.20 12.65 9.38
N ALA A 279 12.17 12.63 10.72
CA ALA A 279 11.55 13.68 11.53
C ALA A 279 12.19 15.05 11.28
N ASN A 280 13.51 15.07 11.08
CA ASN A 280 14.27 16.30 10.81
C ASN A 280 14.19 16.80 9.36
N CYS A 281 13.54 16.06 8.45
CA CYS A 281 13.50 16.44 7.03
C CYS A 281 12.08 16.77 6.51
N LEU A 282 11.04 16.16 7.07
CA LEU A 282 9.66 16.40 6.63
C LEU A 282 9.07 17.63 7.29
N ILE A 283 8.68 18.64 6.49
CA ILE A 283 8.13 19.91 7.01
C ILE A 283 6.89 19.70 7.88
N ASN A 284 6.06 18.71 7.56
CA ASN A 284 4.86 18.42 8.36
C ASN A 284 5.20 17.92 9.79
N LEU A 285 6.41 17.42 10.04
CA LEU A 285 6.83 16.85 11.33
C LEU A 285 7.58 17.81 12.25
N LEU A 286 7.89 19.02 11.76
CA LEU A 286 8.54 20.09 12.50
C LEU A 286 7.53 20.82 13.40
#